data_AF-A0A085WTS5-F1
#
_entry.id   AF-A0A085WTS5-F1
#
_cell.length_a   1.000
_cell.length_b   1.000
_cell.length_c   1.000
_cell.angle_alpha   90.00
_cell.angle_beta   90.00
_cell.angle_gamma   90.00
#
_symmetry.space_group_name_H-M   'P 1'
#
loop_
_entity.id
_entity.type
_entity.pdbx_description
1 polymer ?
#
loop_
_entity_poly.entity_id
_entity_poly.type
_entity_poly.pdbx_seq_one_letter_code
_entity_poly.pdbx_strand_id
1 'polypeptide(L)'
;MDTRQERLLYTRSARARLQALPAEVRLHVETHMANLTLLIEGLAPEHLPQMLAHEDEGFVTAVPGARVRFVVAPAARALLVYRIETLPEREVAPAVHPQLGPE
;
A
#
# COMPACT_ATOMS: atom_id res chain seq x y z
N MET A 1 0.47 -24.11 1.88
CA MET A 1 -0.37 -22.90 1.75
C MET A 1 0.58 -21.72 1.82
N ASP A 2 0.55 -20.84 0.84
CA ASP A 2 1.44 -19.67 0.77
C ASP A 2 0.94 -18.64 1.79
N THR A 3 1.53 -18.63 3.00
CA THR A 3 1.14 -17.78 4.14
C THR A 3 1.22 -16.28 3.84
N ARG A 4 1.81 -15.90 2.69
CA ARG A 4 1.91 -14.53 2.20
C ARG A 4 0.55 -13.92 1.85
N GLN A 5 -0.41 -14.74 1.37
CA GLN A 5 -1.75 -14.24 1.05
C GLN A 5 -2.60 -13.94 2.29
N GLU A 6 -2.26 -14.51 3.45
CA GLU A 6 -3.04 -14.33 4.69
C GLU A 6 -2.79 -12.98 5.36
N ARG A 7 -1.75 -12.26 4.95
CA ARG A 7 -1.33 -10.98 5.56
C ARG A 7 -1.75 -9.76 4.76
N LEU A 8 -2.32 -9.93 3.56
CA LEU A 8 -2.85 -8.83 2.75
C LEU A 8 -4.37 -8.98 2.63
N LEU A 9 -5.09 -8.17 3.41
CA LEU A 9 -6.53 -8.16 3.49
C LEU A 9 -7.10 -6.97 2.76
N TYR A 10 -8.31 -7.15 2.23
CA TYR A 10 -9.07 -6.10 1.57
C TYR A 10 -10.45 -6.04 2.20
N THR A 11 -10.93 -4.84 2.49
CA THR A 11 -12.36 -4.64 2.74
C THR A 11 -13.17 -5.01 1.50
N ARG A 12 -14.47 -5.25 1.68
CA ARG A 12 -15.36 -5.59 0.56
C ARG A 12 -15.39 -4.50 -0.51
N SER A 13 -15.43 -3.23 -0.11
CA SER A 13 -15.42 -2.08 -1.02
C SER A 13 -14.09 -1.95 -1.77
N ALA A 14 -12.96 -2.08 -1.07
CA ALA A 14 -11.65 -2.05 -1.69
C ALA A 14 -11.46 -3.18 -2.70
N ARG A 15 -11.90 -4.41 -2.37
CA ARG A 15 -11.83 -5.56 -3.28
C ARG A 15 -12.69 -5.36 -4.53
N ALA A 16 -13.92 -4.86 -4.38
CA ALA A 16 -14.77 -4.53 -5.52
C ALA A 16 -14.12 -3.46 -6.42
N ARG A 17 -13.50 -2.45 -5.81
CA ARG A 17 -12.79 -1.41 -6.57
C ARG A 17 -11.56 -1.94 -7.29
N LEU A 18 -10.75 -2.77 -6.64
CA LEU A 18 -9.59 -3.44 -7.24
C LEU A 18 -9.99 -4.24 -8.49
N GLN A 19 -11.11 -4.97 -8.41
CA GLN A 19 -11.63 -5.78 -9.52
C GLN A 19 -12.14 -4.94 -10.69
N ALA A 20 -12.57 -3.70 -10.44
CA ALA A 20 -13.05 -2.77 -11.45
C ALA A 20 -11.94 -1.96 -12.15
N LEU A 21 -10.69 -2.08 -11.71
CA LEU A 21 -9.56 -1.39 -12.34
C LEU A 21 -9.20 -2.05 -13.69
N PRO A 22 -8.60 -1.28 -14.62
CA PRO A 22 -7.93 -1.85 -15.79
C PRO A 22 -6.93 -2.93 -15.36
N ALA A 23 -6.81 -4.00 -16.15
CA ALA A 23 -6.01 -5.17 -15.79
C ALA A 23 -4.55 -4.84 -15.42
N GLU A 24 -3.95 -3.91 -16.15
CA GLU A 24 -2.59 -3.42 -15.88
C GLU A 24 -2.49 -2.68 -14.55
N VAL A 25 -3.41 -1.75 -14.28
CA VAL A 25 -3.45 -1.01 -13.00
C VAL A 25 -3.70 -1.95 -11.83
N ARG A 26 -4.60 -2.94 -12.00
CA ARG A 26 -4.84 -3.97 -10.98
C ARG A 26 -3.57 -4.74 -10.67
N LEU A 27 -2.85 -5.18 -11.69
CA LEU A 27 -1.58 -5.89 -11.52
C LEU A 27 -0.56 -5.03 -10.75
N HIS A 28 -0.41 -3.75 -11.11
CA HIS A 28 0.46 -2.83 -10.38
C HIS A 28 0.08 -2.71 -8.90
N VAL A 29 -1.22 -2.57 -8.59
CA VAL A 29 -1.69 -2.52 -7.20
C VAL A 29 -1.38 -3.82 -6.48
N GLU A 30 -1.73 -4.98 -7.05
CA GLU A 30 -1.52 -6.29 -6.43
C GLU A 30 -0.04 -6.56 -6.15
N THR A 31 0.84 -6.31 -7.13
CA THR A 31 2.29 -6.47 -6.98
C THR A 31 2.85 -5.50 -5.93
N HIS A 32 2.45 -4.23 -5.97
CA HIS A 32 2.93 -3.24 -5.00
C HIS A 32 2.52 -3.59 -3.57
N MET A 33 1.26 -3.99 -3.36
CA MET A 33 0.78 -4.37 -2.02
C MET A 33 1.39 -5.69 -1.52
N ALA A 34 1.66 -6.64 -2.41
CA ALA A 34 2.40 -7.85 -2.04
C ALA A 34 3.83 -7.53 -1.60
N ASN A 35 4.54 -6.68 -2.35
CA ASN A 35 5.89 -6.23 -1.99
C ASN A 35 5.91 -5.45 -0.67
N LEU A 36 4.92 -4.59 -0.46
CA LEU A 36 4.79 -3.82 0.77
C LEU A 36 4.55 -4.73 1.98
N THR A 37 3.76 -5.80 1.82
CA THR A 37 3.58 -6.82 2.87
C THR A 37 4.92 -7.44 3.27
N LEU A 38 5.78 -7.78 2.29
CA LEU A 38 7.12 -8.33 2.56
C LEU A 38 8.03 -7.33 3.28
N LEU A 39 7.98 -6.04 2.91
CA LEU A 39 8.75 -5.00 3.59
C LEU A 39 8.34 -4.88 5.07
N ILE A 40 7.04 -4.87 5.34
CA ILE A 40 6.50 -4.75 6.70
C ILE A 40 6.83 -5.98 7.55
N GLU A 41 6.90 -7.17 6.96
CA GLU A 41 7.32 -8.37 7.68
C GLU A 41 8.75 -8.26 8.22
N GLY A 42 9.63 -7.54 7.52
CA GLY A 42 11.03 -7.31 7.90
C GLY A 42 11.27 -6.05 8.74
N LEU A 43 10.28 -5.16 8.85
CA LEU A 43 10.42 -3.88 9.54
C LEU A 43 9.89 -3.93 10.97
N ALA A 44 10.59 -3.25 11.87
CA ALA A 44 10.08 -2.98 13.20
C ALA A 44 8.92 -1.96 13.12
N PRO A 45 7.79 -2.14 13.83
CA PRO A 45 6.63 -1.27 13.74
C PRO A 45 6.91 0.23 13.92
N GLU A 46 7.86 0.56 14.78
CA GLU A 46 8.33 1.92 15.08
C GLU A 46 8.91 2.65 13.86
N HIS A 47 9.40 1.93 12.85
CA HIS A 47 9.98 2.52 11.64
C HIS A 47 8.93 2.78 10.54
N LEU A 48 7.73 2.20 10.65
CA LEU A 48 6.69 2.33 9.62
C LEU A 48 6.27 3.79 9.33
N PRO A 49 6.07 4.66 10.35
CA PRO A 49 5.68 6.05 10.09
C PRO A 49 6.77 6.88 9.39
N GLN A 50 8.03 6.46 9.45
CA GLN A 50 9.14 7.15 8.80
C GLN A 50 9.30 6.72 7.33
N MET A 51 8.86 5.50 7.00
CA MET A 51 9.03 4.90 5.69
C MET A 51 7.81 5.02 4.79
N LEU A 52 6.62 5.17 5.36
CA LEU A 52 5.36 5.18 4.63
C LEU A 52 4.70 6.54 4.74
N ALA A 53 4.14 7.02 3.64
CA ALA A 53 3.31 8.20 3.67
C ALA A 53 2.06 7.93 4.52
N HIS A 54 1.77 8.86 5.42
CA HIS A 54 0.66 8.79 6.37
C HIS A 54 -0.34 9.92 6.07
N GLU A 55 -1.63 9.59 6.08
CA GLU A 55 -2.77 10.52 6.08
C GLU A 55 -3.61 10.24 7.34
N ASP A 56 -4.53 11.13 7.71
CA ASP A 56 -5.25 11.13 9.00
C ASP A 56 -5.85 9.76 9.43
N GLU A 57 -6.22 8.89 8.47
CA GLU A 57 -6.86 7.59 8.72
C GLU A 57 -5.92 6.38 8.52
N GLY A 58 -4.62 6.58 8.27
CA GLY A 58 -3.65 5.49 8.12
C GLY A 58 -2.51 5.79 7.15
N PHE A 59 -2.15 4.80 6.33
CA PHE A 59 -1.08 4.92 5.35
C PHE A 59 -1.63 5.02 3.93
N VAL A 60 -0.89 5.71 3.09
CA VAL A 60 -1.22 5.92 1.68
C VAL A 60 -0.03 5.55 0.81
N THR A 61 -0.32 4.93 -0.34
CA THR A 61 0.65 4.74 -1.42
C THR A 61 -0.02 4.98 -2.77
N ALA A 62 0.78 5.23 -3.79
CA ALA A 62 0.33 5.41 -5.16
C ALA A 62 1.12 4.53 -6.13
N VAL A 63 0.42 3.96 -7.09
CA VAL A 63 0.97 3.28 -8.27
C VAL A 63 0.37 3.94 -9.51
N PRO A 64 0.96 3.76 -10.71
CA PRO A 64 0.36 4.28 -11.94
C PRO A 64 -1.12 3.91 -12.07
N GLY A 65 -1.98 4.93 -12.11
CA GLY A 65 -3.43 4.78 -12.24
C GLY A 65 -4.21 4.53 -10.95
N ALA A 66 -3.57 4.43 -9.77
CA ALA A 66 -4.29 4.20 -8.52
C ALA A 66 -3.62 4.75 -7.25
N ARG A 67 -4.44 5.25 -6.31
CA ARG A 67 -4.08 5.54 -4.92
C ARG A 67 -4.67 4.47 -4.02
N VAL A 68 -3.88 3.97 -3.08
CA VAL A 68 -4.29 2.91 -2.15
C VAL A 68 -4.13 3.42 -0.72
N ARG A 69 -5.19 3.30 0.08
CA ARG A 69 -5.16 3.58 1.51
C ARG A 69 -5.34 2.30 2.31
N PHE A 70 -4.52 2.17 3.33
CA PHE A 70 -4.43 0.95 4.13
C PHE A 70 -4.01 1.26 5.57
N VAL A 71 -4.28 0.31 6.45
CA VAL A 71 -3.74 0.30 7.81
C VAL A 71 -2.83 -0.91 7.98
N VAL A 72 -1.84 -0.78 8.87
CA VAL A 72 -0.99 -1.89 9.29
C VAL A 72 -1.50 -2.39 10.64
N ALA A 73 -1.68 -3.70 10.78
CA ALA A 73 -1.90 -4.36 12.06
C ALA A 73 -0.55 -4.91 12.57
N PRO A 74 0.15 -4.20 13.48
CA PRO A 74 1.55 -4.54 13.82
C PRO A 74 1.67 -5.93 14.45
N ALA A 75 0.72 -6.31 15.31
CA ALA A 75 0.70 -7.61 15.97
C ALA A 75 0.54 -8.78 14.97
N ALA A 76 -0.21 -8.58 13.90
CA ALA A 76 -0.45 -9.59 12.86
C ALA A 76 0.55 -9.48 11.69
N ARG A 77 1.37 -8.42 11.65
CA ARG A 77 2.19 -8.02 10.49
C ARG A 77 1.38 -8.06 9.20
N ALA A 78 0.16 -7.55 9.27
CA ALA A 78 -0.81 -7.63 8.19
C ALA A 78 -1.21 -6.23 7.71
N LEU A 79 -1.54 -6.14 6.42
CA LEU A 79 -2.08 -4.98 5.78
C LEU A 79 -3.58 -5.15 5.57
N LEU A 80 -4.36 -4.12 5.91
CA LEU A 80 -5.76 -4.03 5.53
C LEU A 80 -5.95 -2.84 4.59
N VAL A 81 -6.19 -3.14 3.32
CA VAL A 81 -6.57 -2.14 2.31
C VAL A 81 -8.05 -1.81 2.48
N TYR A 82 -8.34 -0.55 2.79
CA TYR A 82 -9.70 -0.08 3.03
C TYR A 82 -10.25 0.81 1.92
N ARG A 83 -9.40 1.44 1.11
CA ARG A 83 -9.84 2.28 -0.02
C ARG A 83 -8.84 2.24 -1.18
N ILE A 84 -9.38 2.21 -2.39
CA ILE A 84 -8.61 2.34 -3.63
C ILE A 84 -9.30 3.41 -4.47
N GLU A 85 -8.52 4.33 -5.03
CA GLU A 85 -9.00 5.40 -5.91
C GLU A 85 -8.27 5.31 -7.23
N THR A 86 -8.95 5.64 -8.32
CA THR A 86 -8.29 5.76 -9.62
C THR A 86 -7.66 7.14 -9.71
N LEU A 87 -6.38 7.18 -10.04
CA LEU A 87 -5.67 8.43 -10.30
C LEU A 87 -5.59 8.65 -11.81
N PRO A 88 -5.65 9.90 -12.28
CA PRO A 88 -5.28 10.22 -13.65
C PRO A 88 -3.79 9.91 -13.87
N GLU A 89 -3.41 9.50 -15.09
CA GLU A 89 -2.07 9.03 -15.46
C GLU A 89 -0.92 10.02 -15.14
N ARG A 90 -1.24 11.28 -14.83
CA ARG A 90 -0.27 12.34 -14.56
C ARG A 90 0.14 12.52 -13.09
N GLU A 91 -0.45 11.77 -12.16
CA GLU A 91 -0.31 12.04 -10.73
C GLU A 91 0.32 10.85 -9.98
N VAL A 92 1.55 10.48 -10.36
CA VAL A 92 2.37 9.56 -9.56
C VAL A 92 3.51 10.36 -8.96
N ALA A 93 3.28 10.97 -7.80
CA ALA A 93 4.38 11.45 -6.96
C ALA A 93 5.02 10.23 -6.26
N PRO A 94 6.35 10.09 -6.26
CA PRO A 94 7.01 8.97 -5.59
C PRO A 94 6.75 9.04 -4.08
N ALA A 95 6.22 7.95 -3.51
CA ALA A 95 6.07 7.77 -2.06
C ALA A 95 7.40 7.44 -1.36
N VAL A 96 8.49 8.08 -1.79
CA VAL A 96 9.80 7.97 -1.17
C VAL A 96 10.25 9.38 -0.89
N HIS A 97 10.26 9.80 0.37
CA HIS A 97 11.08 10.92 0.78
C HIS A 97 12.53 10.44 0.77
N PRO A 98 13.40 10.87 -0.17
CA PRO A 98 14.81 10.87 0.14
C PRO A 98 14.99 11.89 1.27
N GLN A 99 15.22 11.42 2.49
CA GLN A 99 15.89 12.26 3.47
C GLN A 99 17.31 12.50 2.95
N LEU A 100 17.45 13.50 2.07
CA LEU A 100 18.71 14.18 1.85
C LEU A 100 18.92 15.08 3.07
N GLY A 101 19.64 14.56 4.06
CA GLY A 101 20.38 15.44 4.96
C GLY A 101 21.61 15.95 4.21
N PRO A 102 21.79 17.27 4.05
CA PRO A 102 23.08 17.81 3.67
C PRO A 102 23.99 17.84 4.90
N GLU A 103 25.23 17.43 4.68
CA GLU A 103 26.46 17.69 5.47
C GLU A 103 26.60 17.03 6.84
#